data_AF-A0A0K0K378-F1
#
_entry.id   AF-A0A0K0K378-F1
#
_cell.length_a   1.000
_cell.length_b   1.000
_cell.length_c   1.000
_cell.angle_alpha   90.00
_cell.angle_beta   90.00
_cell.angle_gamma   90.00
#
_symmetry.space_group_name_H-M   'P 1'
#
loop_
_entity.id
_entity.type
_entity.pdbx_description
1 polymer ?
#
loop_
_entity_poly.entity_id
_entity_poly.type
_entity_poly.pdbx_seq_one_letter_code
_entity_poly.pdbx_strand_id
1 'polypeptide(L)' 'MIMFLYSSFSMILFILGLFCFVSNRKHLLSMLLSLEFIVLILFFMLFIYLNLMNYENYFS' A
#
# COMPACT_ATOMS: atom_id res chain seq x y z
N MET A 1 16.33 -6.62 -9.64
CA MET A 1 15.35 -6.23 -10.69
C MET A 1 13.91 -6.42 -10.22
N ILE A 2 13.54 -7.62 -9.76
CA ILE A 2 12.18 -7.94 -9.27
C ILE A 2 11.73 -7.06 -8.09
N MET A 3 12.61 -6.80 -7.11
CA MET A 3 12.27 -5.93 -5.97
C MET A 3 11.94 -4.48 -6.39
N PHE A 4 12.61 -3.97 -7.42
CA PHE A 4 12.37 -2.62 -7.94
C PHE A 4 11.01 -2.53 -8.64
N LEU A 5 10.62 -3.59 -9.37
CA LEU A 5 9.29 -3.72 -9.96
C LEU A 5 8.20 -3.72 -8.87
N TYR A 6 8.36 -4.47 -7.78
CA TYR A 6 7.40 -4.47 -6.67
C TYR A 6 7.25 -3.11 -5.99
N SER A 7 8.36 -2.40 -5.76
CA SER A 7 8.33 -1.04 -5.22
C SER A 7 7.57 -0.08 -6.14
N SER A 8 7.86 -0.11 -7.45
CA SER A 8 7.17 0.74 -8.43
C SER A 8 5.68 0.43 -8.55
N PHE A 9 5.29 -0.85 -8.48
CA PHE A 9 3.90 -1.28 -8.52
C PHE A 9 3.12 -0.82 -7.29
N SER A 10 3.72 -0.94 -6.11
CA SER A 10 3.12 -0.48 -4.85
C SER A 10 2.90 1.04 -4.83
N MET A 11 3.82 1.81 -5.42
CA MET A 11 3.65 3.27 -5.58
C MET A 11 2.43 3.61 -6.47
N ILE A 12 2.22 2.89 -7.57
CA ILE A 12 1.05 3.09 -8.44
C ILE A 12 -0.25 2.77 -7.69
N LEU A 13 -0.29 1.67 -6.94
CA LEU A 13 -1.43 1.29 -6.12
C LEU A 13 -1.75 2.33 -5.05
N PHE A 14 -0.73 2.91 -4.42
CA PHE A 14 -0.90 3.96 -3.41
C PHE A 14 -1.57 5.21 -3.99
N ILE A 15 -1.13 5.66 -5.18
CA ILE A 15 -1.71 6.83 -5.86
C ILE A 15 -3.16 6.56 -6.28
N LEU A 16 -3.46 5.36 -6.79
CA LEU A 16 -4.83 4.95 -7.12
C LEU A 16 -5.73 4.88 -5.88
N GLY A 17 -5.22 4.38 -4.76
CA GLY A 17 -5.93 4.35 -3.47
C GLY A 17 -6.26 5.74 -2.96
N LEU A 18 -5.30 6.67 -3.02
CA LEU A 18 -5.51 8.08 -2.68
C LEU A 18 -6.54 8.75 -3.61
N PHE A 19 -6.48 8.47 -4.90
CA PHE A 19 -7.46 9.01 -5.85
C PHE A 19 -8.88 8.52 -5.54
N CYS A 20 -9.04 7.24 -5.19
CA CYS A 20 -10.31 6.65 -4.77
C CYS A 20 -10.84 7.26 -3.45
N PHE A 21 -9.94 7.56 -2.50
CA PHE A 21 -10.30 8.22 -1.25
C PHE A 21 -10.80 9.66 -1.48
N VAL A 22 -10.18 10.40 -2.40
CA VAL A 22 -10.59 11.77 -2.73
C VAL A 22 -11.90 11.82 -3.51
N SER A 23 -12.18 10.85 -4.39
CA SER A 23 -13.37 10.86 -5.26
C SER A 23 -14.67 10.46 -4.52
N ASN A 24 -14.60 9.57 -3.52
CA ASN A 24 -15.79 8.97 -2.89
C ASN A 24 -16.21 9.65 -1.58
N ARG A 25 -16.43 10.98 -1.60
CA ARG A 25 -16.73 11.82 -0.41
C ARG A 25 -18.13 11.65 0.19
N LYS A 26 -19.06 10.91 -0.44
CA LYS A 26 -20.50 10.90 -0.03
C LYS A 26 -20.90 9.71 0.84
N HIS A 27 -20.27 8.56 0.70
CA HIS A 27 -20.62 7.37 1.49
C HIS A 27 -19.49 7.06 2.47
N LEU A 28 -19.81 7.08 3.78
CA LEU A 28 -18.85 6.77 4.85
C LEU A 28 -18.21 5.38 4.64
N LEU A 29 -19.01 4.40 4.20
CA LEU A 29 -18.54 3.04 3.97
C LEU A 29 -17.47 2.97 2.87
N SER A 30 -17.62 3.73 1.77
CA SER A 30 -16.60 3.78 0.71
C SER A 30 -15.33 4.51 1.15
N MET A 31 -15.45 5.44 2.10
CA MET A 31 -14.29 6.08 2.71
C MET A 31 -13.52 5.11 3.61
N LEU A 32 -14.21 4.30 4.43
CA LEU A 32 -13.56 3.30 5.27
C LEU A 32 -12.85 2.22 4.44
N LEU A 33 -13.51 1.69 3.40
CA LEU A 33 -12.92 0.70 2.50
C LEU A 33 -11.68 1.24 1.75
N SER A 34 -11.73 2.49 1.29
CA SER A 34 -10.56 3.11 0.64
C SER A 34 -9.42 3.37 1.63
N LEU A 35 -9.73 3.62 2.91
CA LEU A 35 -8.73 3.79 3.96
C LEU A 35 -8.09 2.44 4.36
N GLU A 36 -8.85 1.36 4.46
CA GLU A 36 -8.32 0.00 4.65
C GLU A 36 -7.38 -0.39 3.51
N PHE A 37 -7.74 -0.06 2.26
CA PHE A 37 -6.89 -0.29 1.10
C PHE A 37 -5.54 0.47 1.19
N ILE A 38 -5.56 1.73 1.62
CA ILE A 38 -4.34 2.53 1.83
C ILE A 38 -3.45 1.90 2.92
N VAL A 39 -4.04 1.44 4.03
CA VAL A 39 -3.30 0.78 5.12
C VAL A 39 -2.63 -0.51 4.63
N LEU A 40 -3.31 -1.32 3.83
CA LEU A 40 -2.74 -2.54 3.25
C LEU A 40 -1.53 -2.25 2.35
N ILE A 41 -1.60 -1.21 1.51
CA ILE A 41 -0.48 -0.83 0.64
C ILE A 41 0.71 -0.32 1.45
N LEU A 42 0.46 0.44 2.53
CA LEU A 42 1.53 0.87 3.43
C LEU A 42 2.21 -0.32 4.12
N PHE A 43 1.44 -1.32 4.55
CA PHE A 43 2.01 -2.54 5.12
C PHE A 43 2.84 -3.32 4.10
N PHE A 44 2.38 -3.40 2.85
CA PHE A 44 3.12 -4.03 1.75
C PHE A 44 4.44 -3.30 1.43
N MET A 45 4.43 -1.96 1.44
CA MET A 45 5.66 -1.17 1.30
C MET A 45 6.65 -1.43 2.43
N LEU A 46 6.16 -1.58 3.66
CA LEU A 46 7.00 -1.86 4.82
C LEU A 46 7.62 -3.27 4.73
N PHE A 47 6.88 -4.25 4.21
CA PHE A 47 7.41 -5.59 3.93
C PHE A 47 8.51 -5.58 2.86
N ILE A 48 8.31 -4.85 1.75
CA ILE A 48 9.33 -4.67 0.71
C ILE A 48 10.58 -3.99 1.29
N TYR A 49 10.41 -2.99 2.14
CA TYR A 49 11.51 -2.27 2.77
C TYR A 49 12.34 -3.17 3.71
N LEU A 50 11.69 -4.02 4.50
CA LEU A 50 12.38 -4.97 5.38
C LEU A 50 13.14 -6.03 4.59
N ASN A 51 12.55 -6.53 3.50
CA ASN A 51 13.25 -7.46 2.60
C ASN A 51 14.46 -6.82 1.90
N LEU A 52 14.44 -5.52 1.61
CA LEU A 52 15.61 -4.80 1.07
C LEU A 52 16.78 -4.75 2.07
N MET A 53 16.46 -4.73 3.36
CA MET A 53 17.44 -4.71 4.45
C MET A 53 17.79 -6.12 4.96
N ASN A 54 17.33 -7.17 4.27
CA ASN A 54 17.48 -8.59 4.65
C ASN A 54 16.91 -8.92 6.05
N TYR A 55 15.91 -8.17 6.52
CA TYR A 55 15.19 -8.46 7.78
C TYR A 55 13.96 -9.34 7.52
N GLU A 56 14.18 -10.50 6.92
CA GLU A 56 13.11 -11.44 6.52
C GLU A 56 12.31 -11.99 7.74
N ASN A 57 12.95 -12.05 8.92
CA ASN A 57 12.36 -12.58 10.15
C ASN A 57 11.65 -11.53 11.01
N TYR A 58 11.39 -10.31 10.51
CA TYR A 58 10.73 -9.29 11.32
C TYR A 58 9.25 -9.61 11.63
N PHE A 59 8.60 -10.42 10.80
CA PHE A 59 7.17 -10.72 10.89
C PHE A 59 6.82 -12.16 11.32
N SER A 60 7.83 -13.00 11.52
CA SER A 60 7.69 -14.35 12.07
C SER A 60 7.65 -14.34 13.58
#